data_AF-A0A3G6UV87-F1
#
_entry.id   AF-A0A3G6UV87-F1
#
_cell.length_a   1.000
_cell.length_b   1.000
_cell.length_c   1.000
_cell.angle_alpha   90.00
_cell.angle_beta   90.00
_cell.angle_gamma   90.00
#
_symmetry.space_group_name_H-M   'P 1'
#
loop_
_entity.id
_entity.type
_entity.pdbx_description
1 polymer ?
#
loop_
_entity_poly.entity_id
_entity_poly.type
_entity_poly.pdbx_seq_one_letter_code
_entity_poly.pdbx_strand_id
1 'polypeptide(L)'
;MKVFIGRQPIFDRKGNLEGYELLYRNSKNNYFPDIDGNEATLNLILDSFLNMGINELSEGKPCFINFTEDLLRLGIPDYLDPKSVVIEILENIPVSAELAEICKSLKGKGYTVALDDFFIHQELINREAQEILYLADYIKVDLQKTSLSELREMMNYLKKYNLKYIAEKVETQEQFMETKELGCELFQGYFFSKPVILLSHDMPLNLLSYFKIIKELNEEEPRIDYVAHHIEQDLSLSYKLLKLMNSPAFRPSLSIQSIQQAIVLLGLTEIRKWIYIMSVRSFYRKNDPMMNEVIKLSLIRAKICEQIAVQTDRSHSSSYMLTGMFSMIDTLLHREMKDILDDLPLTQPIKDALSGTENDLLAVFKWSRKIELGEYDLPESGLSEEEAYDCYINSIHWAENLMEGTE
;
A
#
# COMPACT_ATOMS: atom_id res chain seq x y z
N MET A 1 11.23 -7.48 -2.87
CA MET A 1 11.76 -6.71 -4.04
C MET A 1 11.82 -5.23 -3.67
N LYS A 2 12.85 -4.49 -4.11
CA LYS A 2 12.95 -3.03 -3.87
C LYS A 2 12.04 -2.31 -4.86
N VAL A 3 11.01 -1.65 -4.37
CA VAL A 3 10.14 -0.79 -5.19
C VAL A 3 10.58 0.66 -5.00
N PHE A 4 10.55 1.43 -6.08
CA PHE A 4 10.96 2.83 -6.05
C PHE A 4 9.74 3.72 -6.31
N ILE A 5 9.47 4.68 -5.41
CA ILE A 5 8.45 5.69 -5.63
C ILE A 5 9.14 7.00 -6.01
N GLY A 6 8.87 7.49 -7.21
CA GLY A 6 9.17 8.86 -7.58
C GLY A 6 8.10 9.78 -7.04
N ARG A 7 8.48 10.86 -6.35
CA ARG A 7 7.56 12.00 -6.10
C ARG A 7 8.04 13.22 -6.86
N GLN A 8 7.14 13.91 -7.54
CA GLN A 8 7.44 15.14 -8.26
C GLN A 8 6.57 16.28 -7.71
N PRO A 9 7.16 17.37 -7.20
CA PRO A 9 6.40 18.46 -6.61
C PRO A 9 5.66 19.29 -7.67
N ILE A 10 4.47 19.76 -7.28
CA ILE A 10 3.61 20.67 -8.05
C ILE A 10 3.55 22.00 -7.29
N PHE A 11 3.84 23.10 -7.97
CA PHE A 11 3.94 24.44 -7.39
C PHE A 11 2.88 25.40 -7.92
N ASP A 12 2.47 26.36 -7.09
CA ASP A 12 1.62 27.47 -7.51
C ASP A 12 2.41 28.58 -8.24
N ARG A 13 1.68 29.61 -8.71
CA ARG A 13 2.25 30.81 -9.36
C ARG A 13 3.27 31.59 -8.51
N LYS A 14 3.32 31.35 -7.20
CA LYS A 14 4.24 31.99 -6.23
C LYS A 14 5.39 31.07 -5.82
N GLY A 15 5.41 29.82 -6.29
CA GLY A 15 6.41 28.82 -5.92
C GLY A 15 6.10 28.09 -4.61
N ASN A 16 4.88 28.21 -4.07
CA ASN A 16 4.46 27.41 -2.93
C ASN A 16 4.13 25.99 -3.40
N LEU A 17 4.49 25.00 -2.58
CA LEU A 17 4.16 23.60 -2.82
C LEU A 17 2.65 23.36 -2.61
N GLU A 18 1.97 22.87 -3.65
CA GLU A 18 0.54 22.57 -3.63
C GLU A 18 0.23 21.08 -3.61
N GLY A 19 1.13 20.24 -4.13
CA GLY A 19 0.92 18.80 -4.21
C GLY A 19 2.14 18.05 -4.71
N TYR A 20 2.00 16.73 -4.81
CA TYR A 20 2.99 15.88 -5.46
C TYR A 20 2.30 14.97 -6.47
N GLU A 21 2.89 14.78 -7.64
CA GLU A 21 2.60 13.63 -8.48
C GLU A 21 3.42 12.43 -8.00
N LEU A 22 2.73 11.30 -7.82
CA LEU A 22 3.33 10.05 -7.43
C LEU A 22 3.53 9.16 -8.65
N LEU A 23 4.74 8.64 -8.79
CA LEU A 23 5.21 7.96 -9.98
C LEU A 23 5.85 6.63 -9.62
N TYR A 24 5.36 5.55 -10.21
CA TYR A 24 5.99 4.24 -10.02
C TYR A 24 7.36 4.15 -10.73
N ARG A 25 8.36 3.55 -10.07
CA ARG A 25 9.70 3.30 -10.63
C ARG A 25 10.18 1.88 -10.25
N ASN A 26 10.82 1.19 -11.20
CA ASN A 26 11.44 -0.15 -10.95
C ASN A 26 12.94 -0.09 -10.62
N SER A 27 13.58 1.06 -10.71
CA SER A 27 15.02 1.17 -10.45
C SER A 27 15.43 2.58 -9.99
N LYS A 28 16.67 2.72 -9.48
CA LYS A 28 17.29 4.02 -9.20
C LYS A 28 17.51 4.87 -10.46
N ASN A 29 17.56 4.26 -11.64
CA ASN A 29 17.58 5.00 -12.89
C ASN A 29 16.15 5.48 -13.17
N ASN A 30 16.00 6.80 -13.40
CA ASN A 30 14.73 7.52 -13.52
C ASN A 30 13.99 7.18 -14.83
N TYR A 31 13.77 5.90 -15.10
CA TYR A 31 13.03 5.38 -16.24
C TYR A 31 11.70 4.81 -15.77
N PHE A 32 10.63 5.11 -16.52
CA PHE A 32 9.39 4.37 -16.40
C PHE A 32 9.64 2.94 -16.92
N PRO A 33 9.39 1.90 -16.10
CA PRO A 33 9.61 0.54 -16.55
C PRO A 33 8.54 0.06 -17.54
N ASP A 34 8.91 -0.88 -18.39
CA ASP A 34 8.00 -1.60 -19.29
C ASP A 34 7.20 -2.64 -18.48
N ILE A 35 6.22 -2.16 -17.71
CA ILE A 35 5.29 -2.98 -16.91
C ILE A 35 3.85 -2.56 -17.19
N ASP A 36 2.93 -3.43 -16.79
CA ASP A 36 1.49 -3.17 -16.85
C ASP A 36 1.11 -1.94 -15.99
N GLY A 37 0.30 -1.04 -16.55
CA GLY A 37 -0.12 0.20 -15.89
C GLY A 37 -0.97 -0.05 -14.65
N ASN A 38 -1.77 -1.12 -14.62
CA ASN A 38 -2.55 -1.49 -13.45
C ASN A 38 -1.61 -1.92 -12.31
N GLU A 39 -0.62 -2.74 -12.62
CA GLU A 39 0.40 -3.16 -11.65
C GLU A 39 1.17 -1.96 -11.09
N ALA A 40 1.59 -1.03 -11.95
CA ALA A 40 2.31 0.18 -11.56
C ALA A 40 1.52 1.02 -10.54
N THR A 41 0.25 1.34 -10.86
CA THR A 41 -0.62 2.15 -10.00
C THR A 41 -0.97 1.43 -8.70
N LEU A 42 -1.28 0.14 -8.73
CA LEU A 42 -1.58 -0.64 -7.52
C LEU A 42 -0.36 -0.74 -6.60
N ASN A 43 0.83 -0.98 -7.14
CA ASN A 43 2.06 -1.00 -6.38
C ASN A 43 2.34 0.39 -5.75
N LEU A 44 2.16 1.46 -6.53
CA LEU A 44 2.33 2.83 -6.06
C LEU A 44 1.39 3.16 -4.91
N ILE A 45 0.10 2.83 -5.02
CA ILE A 45 -0.89 3.02 -3.97
C ILE A 45 -0.47 2.22 -2.73
N LEU A 46 -0.23 0.92 -2.87
CA LEU A 46 0.09 0.09 -1.71
C LEU A 46 1.37 0.54 -1.01
N ASP A 47 2.40 0.93 -1.76
CA ASP A 47 3.64 1.37 -1.15
C ASP A 47 3.56 2.79 -0.55
N SER A 48 2.84 3.71 -1.20
CA SER A 48 2.68 5.07 -0.69
C SER A 48 1.80 5.10 0.55
N PHE A 49 0.72 4.30 0.57
CA PHE A 49 -0.25 4.28 1.66
C PHE A 49 0.14 3.33 2.79
N LEU A 50 0.70 2.15 2.49
CA LEU A 50 1.05 1.15 3.51
C LEU A 50 2.50 1.24 3.94
N ASN A 51 3.43 1.51 3.03
CA ASN A 51 4.84 1.38 3.34
C ASN A 51 5.50 2.65 3.86
N MET A 52 5.09 3.83 3.40
CA MET A 52 5.66 5.11 3.82
C MET A 52 4.68 6.01 4.55
N GLY A 53 3.37 5.78 4.40
CA GLY A 53 2.34 6.68 4.89
C GLY A 53 2.22 7.91 3.99
N ILE A 54 1.05 8.10 3.38
CA ILE A 54 0.88 9.14 2.35
C ILE A 54 1.20 10.55 2.84
N ASN A 55 0.87 10.87 4.09
CA ASN A 55 1.13 12.19 4.69
C ASN A 55 2.62 12.49 4.87
N GLU A 56 3.45 11.48 5.17
CA GLU A 56 4.90 11.67 5.27
C GLU A 56 5.51 11.84 3.88
N LEU A 57 4.98 11.10 2.91
CA LEU A 57 5.42 11.18 1.52
C LEU A 57 5.02 12.50 0.84
N SER A 58 3.86 13.05 1.21
CA SER A 58 3.27 14.24 0.60
C SER A 58 3.38 15.50 1.45
N GLU A 59 3.98 15.43 2.64
CA GLU A 59 4.06 16.55 3.58
C GLU A 59 2.67 17.14 3.90
N GLY A 60 1.64 16.26 3.93
CA GLY A 60 0.24 16.59 4.15
C GLY A 60 -0.47 17.26 2.95
N LYS A 61 0.16 17.29 1.78
CA LYS A 61 -0.41 17.82 0.54
C LYS A 61 -1.10 16.72 -0.28
N PRO A 62 -2.03 17.07 -1.19
CA PRO A 62 -2.66 16.10 -2.08
C PRO A 62 -1.64 15.42 -3.00
N CYS A 63 -1.86 14.12 -3.23
CA CYS A 63 -1.09 13.30 -4.15
C CYS A 63 -1.88 13.06 -5.42
N PHE A 64 -1.30 13.43 -6.55
CA PHE A 64 -1.83 13.11 -7.86
C PHE A 64 -1.37 11.70 -8.26
N ILE A 65 -2.32 10.84 -8.63
CA ILE A 65 -2.09 9.42 -8.94
C ILE A 65 -2.75 9.09 -10.27
N ASN A 66 -1.96 8.51 -11.17
CA ASN A 66 -2.39 8.00 -12.46
C ASN A 66 -3.27 6.75 -12.33
N PHE A 67 -4.48 6.79 -12.88
CA PHE A 67 -5.39 5.66 -12.96
C PHE A 67 -5.64 5.25 -14.41
N THR A 68 -5.50 3.96 -14.66
CA THR A 68 -5.91 3.31 -15.91
C THR A 68 -7.42 3.09 -15.95
N GLU A 69 -7.94 2.81 -17.15
CA GLU A 69 -9.37 2.52 -17.34
C GLU A 69 -9.86 1.34 -16.49
N ASP A 70 -9.08 0.25 -16.43
CA ASP A 70 -9.45 -0.95 -15.66
C ASP A 70 -9.59 -0.66 -14.17
N LEU A 71 -8.64 0.11 -13.58
CA LEU A 71 -8.68 0.44 -12.16
C LEU A 71 -9.83 1.39 -11.81
N LEU A 72 -10.16 2.31 -12.72
CA LEU A 72 -11.35 3.16 -12.61
C LEU A 72 -12.63 2.32 -12.63
N ARG A 73 -12.75 1.37 -13.55
CA ARG A 73 -13.90 0.44 -13.67
C ARG A 73 -14.04 -0.48 -12.45
N LEU A 74 -12.91 -0.92 -11.89
CA LEU A 74 -12.87 -1.73 -10.66
C LEU A 74 -13.20 -0.91 -9.39
N GLY A 75 -13.36 0.41 -9.49
CA GLY A 75 -13.67 1.27 -8.35
C GLY A 75 -12.50 1.43 -7.37
N ILE A 76 -11.26 1.21 -7.81
CA ILE A 76 -10.08 1.32 -6.94
C ILE A 76 -9.97 2.69 -6.24
N PRO A 77 -10.26 3.83 -6.91
CA PRO A 77 -10.26 5.13 -6.24
C PRO A 77 -11.12 5.20 -4.98
N ASP A 78 -12.26 4.49 -4.92
CA ASP A 78 -13.22 4.57 -3.81
C ASP A 78 -12.65 4.10 -2.47
N TYR A 79 -11.54 3.36 -2.53
CA TYR A 79 -10.84 2.82 -1.38
C TYR A 79 -9.80 3.80 -0.80
N LEU A 80 -9.62 4.97 -1.40
CA LEU A 80 -8.67 6.01 -0.96
C LEU A 80 -9.38 7.13 -0.19
N ASP A 81 -8.61 8.04 0.40
CA ASP A 81 -9.16 9.26 1.01
C ASP A 81 -9.26 10.36 -0.04
N PRO A 82 -10.47 10.89 -0.34
CA PRO A 82 -10.66 11.95 -1.35
C PRO A 82 -9.96 13.27 -1.01
N LYS A 83 -9.56 13.50 0.25
CA LYS A 83 -8.77 14.69 0.62
C LYS A 83 -7.29 14.54 0.33
N SER A 84 -6.81 13.30 0.29
CA SER A 84 -5.39 12.98 0.14
C SER A 84 -5.00 12.72 -1.31
N VAL A 85 -5.97 12.49 -2.21
CA VAL A 85 -5.71 12.04 -3.58
C VAL A 85 -6.44 12.88 -4.63
N VAL A 86 -5.73 13.20 -5.70
CA VAL A 86 -6.28 13.65 -6.98
C VAL A 86 -6.20 12.51 -7.97
N ILE A 87 -7.33 12.16 -8.58
CA ILE A 87 -7.43 11.07 -9.55
C ILE A 87 -7.04 11.60 -10.92
N GLU A 88 -5.90 11.16 -11.45
CA GLU A 88 -5.46 11.52 -12.80
C GLU A 88 -5.95 10.48 -13.82
N ILE A 89 -6.75 10.94 -14.77
CA ILE A 89 -7.26 10.14 -15.88
C ILE A 89 -6.28 10.27 -17.05
N LEU A 90 -5.69 9.16 -17.44
CA LEU A 90 -4.66 9.11 -18.48
C LEU A 90 -5.19 9.48 -19.89
N GLU A 91 -4.32 10.08 -20.71
CA GLU A 91 -4.62 10.54 -22.08
C GLU A 91 -5.12 9.43 -23.01
N ASN A 92 -4.73 8.18 -22.75
CA ASN A 92 -5.05 7.04 -23.60
C ASN A 92 -6.43 6.41 -23.31
N ILE A 93 -7.14 6.88 -22.29
CA ILE A 93 -8.45 6.34 -21.92
C ILE A 93 -9.52 6.92 -22.86
N PRO A 94 -10.32 6.07 -23.54
CA PRO A 94 -11.32 6.54 -24.47
C PRO A 94 -12.45 7.29 -23.76
N VAL A 95 -12.80 8.46 -24.28
CA VAL A 95 -13.98 9.20 -23.83
C VAL A 95 -15.24 8.39 -24.12
N SER A 96 -15.96 8.03 -23.07
CA SER A 96 -17.17 7.21 -23.14
C SER A 96 -18.20 7.66 -22.10
N ALA A 97 -19.46 7.26 -22.30
CA ALA A 97 -20.52 7.51 -21.32
C ALA A 97 -20.23 6.83 -19.97
N GLU A 98 -19.54 5.69 -20.01
CA GLU A 98 -19.10 4.98 -18.82
C GLU A 98 -18.04 5.77 -18.03
N LEU A 99 -17.02 6.30 -18.71
CA LEU A 99 -16.03 7.16 -18.08
C LEU A 99 -16.68 8.41 -17.47
N ALA A 100 -17.66 9.02 -18.16
CA ALA A 100 -18.39 10.17 -17.63
C ALA A 100 -19.17 9.83 -16.33
N GLU A 101 -19.82 8.66 -16.25
CA GLU A 101 -20.48 8.21 -15.03
C GLU A 101 -19.50 7.87 -13.91
N ILE A 102 -18.32 7.30 -14.23
CA ILE A 102 -17.24 7.12 -13.24
C ILE A 102 -16.79 8.47 -12.69
N CYS A 103 -16.48 9.45 -13.54
CA CYS A 103 -16.09 10.80 -13.11
C CYS A 103 -17.15 11.44 -12.22
N LYS A 104 -18.42 11.29 -12.59
CA LYS A 104 -19.55 11.83 -11.82
C LYS A 104 -19.68 11.17 -10.45
N SER A 105 -19.50 9.85 -10.38
CA SER A 105 -19.45 9.09 -9.13
C SER A 105 -18.31 9.57 -8.23
N LEU A 106 -17.09 9.74 -8.79
CA LEU A 106 -15.93 10.26 -8.06
C LEU A 106 -16.19 11.66 -7.50
N LYS A 107 -16.72 12.58 -8.32
CA LYS A 107 -17.09 13.93 -7.87
C LYS A 107 -18.16 13.91 -6.79
N GLY A 108 -19.17 13.03 -6.92
CA GLY A 108 -20.20 12.83 -5.89
C GLY A 108 -19.64 12.37 -4.54
N LYS A 109 -18.51 11.64 -4.55
CA LYS A 109 -17.78 11.18 -3.35
C LYS A 109 -16.76 12.19 -2.84
N GLY A 110 -16.62 13.35 -3.49
CA GLY A 110 -15.75 14.44 -3.07
C GLY A 110 -14.31 14.36 -3.59
N TYR A 111 -14.02 13.47 -4.55
CA TYR A 111 -12.71 13.42 -5.19
C TYR A 111 -12.45 14.64 -6.07
N THR A 112 -11.17 14.94 -6.22
CA THR A 112 -10.67 15.88 -7.22
C THR A 112 -10.19 15.08 -8.42
N VAL A 113 -10.52 15.54 -9.63
CA VAL A 113 -10.22 14.83 -10.89
C VAL A 113 -9.32 15.71 -11.76
N ALA A 114 -8.23 15.12 -12.24
CA ALA A 114 -7.32 15.73 -13.20
C ALA A 114 -7.37 14.94 -14.52
N LEU A 115 -7.32 15.65 -15.65
CA LEU A 115 -7.18 15.05 -16.97
C LEU A 115 -5.73 15.22 -17.44
N ASP A 116 -5.06 14.12 -17.73
CA ASP A 116 -3.68 14.12 -18.19
C ASP A 116 -3.61 14.27 -19.72
N ASP A 117 -2.76 15.19 -20.19
CA ASP A 117 -2.54 15.52 -21.60
C ASP A 117 -3.81 15.50 -22.48
N PHE A 118 -4.91 16.04 -21.95
CA PHE A 118 -6.23 15.94 -22.58
C PHE A 118 -6.35 16.86 -23.81
N PHE A 119 -5.77 16.40 -24.92
CA PHE A 119 -5.84 17.09 -26.20
C PHE A 119 -7.17 16.80 -26.89
N ILE A 120 -8.00 17.83 -26.87
CA ILE A 120 -9.20 17.85 -27.69
C ILE A 120 -8.83 18.41 -29.06
N HIS A 121 -8.77 17.55 -30.08
CA HIS A 121 -8.99 18.05 -31.44
C HIS A 121 -10.40 18.65 -31.50
N GLN A 122 -10.49 19.95 -31.82
CA GLN A 122 -11.69 20.79 -31.74
C GLN A 122 -12.93 20.20 -32.46
N GLU A 123 -12.75 19.22 -33.33
CA GLU A 123 -13.80 18.55 -34.11
C GLU A 123 -14.51 17.39 -33.37
N LEU A 124 -14.07 17.01 -32.16
CA LEU A 124 -14.50 15.76 -31.50
C LEU A 124 -15.02 15.90 -30.05
N ILE A 125 -15.39 17.10 -29.59
CA ILE A 125 -16.13 17.21 -28.32
C ILE A 125 -17.55 16.69 -28.50
N ASN A 126 -17.70 15.39 -28.33
CA ASN A 126 -18.98 14.74 -28.10
C ASN A 126 -19.56 15.16 -26.74
N ARG A 127 -20.79 14.74 -26.49
CA ARG A 127 -21.52 15.09 -25.26
C ARG A 127 -20.76 14.61 -24.01
N GLU A 128 -20.19 13.41 -24.08
CA GLU A 128 -19.47 12.75 -23.01
C GLU A 128 -18.22 13.53 -22.60
N ALA A 129 -17.45 14.05 -23.58
CA ALA A 129 -16.31 14.93 -23.32
C ALA A 129 -16.73 16.20 -22.57
N GLN A 130 -17.87 16.81 -22.91
CA GLN A 130 -18.37 18.00 -22.20
C GLN A 130 -18.71 17.67 -20.75
N GLU A 131 -19.38 16.55 -20.53
CA GLU A 131 -19.75 16.09 -19.18
C GLU A 131 -18.49 15.88 -18.33
N ILE A 132 -17.46 15.21 -18.87
CA ILE A 132 -16.18 15.04 -18.18
C ILE A 132 -15.50 16.38 -17.89
N LEU A 133 -15.47 17.31 -18.84
CA LEU A 133 -14.87 18.64 -18.65
C LEU A 133 -15.58 19.48 -17.58
N TYR A 134 -16.89 19.31 -17.39
CA TYR A 134 -17.61 19.95 -16.28
C TYR A 134 -17.30 19.34 -14.92
N LEU A 135 -16.87 18.08 -14.91
CA LEU A 135 -16.56 17.32 -13.70
C LEU A 135 -15.09 17.45 -13.30
N ALA A 136 -14.19 17.66 -14.26
CA ALA A 136 -12.76 17.82 -14.01
C ALA A 136 -12.44 19.12 -13.26
N ASP A 137 -11.41 19.07 -12.42
CA ASP A 137 -10.88 20.23 -11.68
C ASP A 137 -9.57 20.72 -12.29
N TYR A 138 -8.75 19.79 -12.79
CA TYR A 138 -7.45 20.07 -13.39
C TYR A 138 -7.34 19.55 -14.82
N ILE A 139 -6.60 20.28 -15.66
CA ILE A 139 -6.03 19.77 -16.91
C ILE A 139 -4.51 19.92 -16.82
N LYS A 140 -3.79 18.82 -17.04
CA LYS A 140 -2.34 18.80 -17.17
C LYS A 140 -1.97 18.97 -18.64
N VAL A 141 -0.88 19.69 -18.89
CA VAL A 141 -0.43 20.02 -20.25
C VAL A 141 1.08 19.85 -20.35
N ASP A 142 1.52 18.88 -21.14
CA ASP A 142 2.92 18.66 -21.48
C ASP A 142 3.42 19.73 -22.49
N LEU A 143 4.30 20.61 -22.03
CA LEU A 143 4.91 21.66 -22.85
C LEU A 143 5.92 21.17 -23.90
N GLN A 144 6.33 19.89 -23.84
CA GLN A 144 7.14 19.28 -24.89
C GLN A 144 6.28 18.83 -26.08
N LYS A 145 5.02 18.47 -25.83
CA LYS A 145 4.04 18.09 -26.86
C LYS A 145 3.19 19.27 -27.34
N THR A 146 3.03 20.29 -26.49
CA THR A 146 2.10 21.42 -26.70
C THR A 146 2.84 22.73 -26.91
N SER A 147 2.62 23.40 -28.04
CA SER A 147 3.09 24.77 -28.22
C SER A 147 2.28 25.77 -27.40
N LEU A 148 2.87 26.92 -27.07
CA LEU A 148 2.18 28.00 -26.35
C LEU A 148 0.96 28.55 -27.11
N SER A 149 1.00 28.52 -28.45
CA SER A 149 -0.15 28.86 -29.29
C SER A 149 -1.31 27.89 -29.09
N GLU A 150 -1.04 26.58 -29.13
CA GLU A 150 -2.06 25.54 -28.93
C GLU A 150 -2.64 25.60 -27.52
N LEU A 151 -1.79 25.80 -26.50
CA LEU A 151 -2.23 26.00 -25.12
C LEU A 151 -3.17 27.21 -25.01
N ARG A 152 -2.81 28.35 -25.60
CA ARG A 152 -3.65 29.56 -25.59
C ARG A 152 -5.01 29.32 -26.27
N GLU A 153 -5.02 28.62 -27.39
CA GLU A 153 -6.25 28.27 -28.10
C GLU A 153 -7.12 27.33 -27.26
N MET A 154 -6.54 26.28 -26.69
CA MET A 154 -7.21 25.34 -25.81
C MET A 154 -7.83 26.05 -24.59
N MET A 155 -7.05 26.86 -23.87
CA MET A 155 -7.56 27.61 -22.72
C MET A 155 -8.69 28.56 -23.09
N ASN A 156 -8.60 29.22 -24.24
CA ASN A 156 -9.67 30.08 -24.73
C ASN A 156 -10.95 29.30 -25.04
N TYR A 157 -10.81 28.12 -25.65
CA TYR A 157 -11.93 27.26 -25.97
C TYR A 157 -12.60 26.67 -24.70
N LEU A 158 -11.80 26.33 -23.69
CA LEU A 158 -12.23 25.72 -22.45
C LEU A 158 -12.62 26.72 -21.34
N LYS A 159 -12.55 28.04 -21.60
CA LYS A 159 -12.87 29.10 -20.63
C LYS A 159 -14.25 29.00 -19.95
N LYS A 160 -15.20 28.32 -20.58
CA LYS A 160 -16.55 28.11 -20.01
C LYS A 160 -16.59 27.08 -18.88
N TYR A 161 -15.56 26.25 -18.77
CA TYR A 161 -15.41 25.27 -17.71
C TYR A 161 -14.53 25.85 -16.60
N ASN A 162 -14.81 25.46 -15.35
CA ASN A 162 -14.07 25.94 -14.19
C ASN A 162 -12.82 25.08 -13.94
N LEU A 163 -11.90 25.10 -14.89
CA LEU A 163 -10.70 24.27 -14.91
C LEU A 163 -9.47 25.05 -14.48
N LYS A 164 -8.63 24.42 -13.66
CA LYS A 164 -7.28 24.89 -13.35
C LYS A 164 -6.28 24.17 -14.25
N TYR A 165 -5.27 24.89 -14.73
CA TYR A 165 -4.28 24.32 -15.64
C TYR A 165 -2.95 24.08 -14.92
N ILE A 166 -2.42 22.87 -15.11
CA ILE A 166 -1.12 22.44 -14.63
C ILE A 166 -0.18 22.34 -15.84
N ALA A 167 0.83 23.21 -15.89
CA ALA A 167 1.85 23.13 -16.94
C ALA A 167 2.94 22.14 -16.52
N GLU A 168 3.15 21.11 -17.33
CA GLU A 168 4.12 20.05 -17.09
C GLU A 168 5.40 20.21 -17.90
N LYS A 169 6.45 19.51 -17.46
CA LYS A 169 7.79 19.54 -18.07
C LYS A 169 8.30 20.96 -18.32
N VAL A 170 8.03 21.86 -17.37
CA VAL A 170 8.62 23.20 -17.34
C VAL A 170 10.13 23.07 -17.07
N GLU A 171 10.95 23.40 -18.05
CA GLU A 171 12.42 23.27 -17.99
C GLU A 171 13.14 24.61 -17.82
N THR A 172 12.50 25.71 -18.24
CA THR A 172 13.11 27.05 -18.18
C THR A 172 12.22 28.07 -17.44
N GLN A 173 12.87 29.12 -16.92
CA GLN A 173 12.16 30.25 -16.30
C GLN A 173 11.27 30.99 -17.32
N GLU A 174 11.68 31.04 -18.58
CA GLU A 174 10.91 31.65 -19.66
C GLU A 174 9.59 30.91 -19.88
N GLN A 175 9.64 29.57 -20.03
CA GLN A 175 8.44 28.73 -20.13
C GLN A 175 7.51 28.92 -18.92
N PHE A 176 8.06 28.98 -17.71
CA PHE A 176 7.27 29.26 -16.50
C PHE A 176 6.55 30.61 -16.59
N MET A 177 7.25 31.67 -16.98
CA MET A 177 6.66 33.02 -17.05
C MET A 177 5.61 33.10 -18.15
N GLU A 178 5.87 32.55 -19.33
CA GLU A 178 4.93 32.55 -20.46
C GLU A 178 3.65 31.79 -20.13
N THR A 179 3.76 30.58 -19.60
CA THR A 179 2.59 29.77 -19.20
C THR A 179 1.83 30.38 -18.02
N LYS A 180 2.53 31.00 -17.08
CA LYS A 180 1.92 31.77 -15.99
C LYS A 180 1.16 32.99 -16.47
N GLU A 181 1.62 33.67 -17.52
CA GLU A 181 0.92 34.80 -18.14
C GLU A 181 -0.30 34.35 -18.94
N LEU A 182 -0.22 33.17 -19.59
CA LEU A 182 -1.35 32.56 -20.29
C LEU A 182 -2.50 32.15 -19.35
N GLY A 183 -2.18 31.92 -18.07
CA GLY A 183 -3.16 31.66 -17.01
C GLY A 183 -3.01 30.32 -16.33
N CYS A 184 -1.92 29.57 -16.56
CA CYS A 184 -1.63 28.38 -15.78
C CYS A 184 -1.49 28.75 -14.29
N GLU A 185 -2.08 27.90 -13.45
CA GLU A 185 -2.16 28.12 -12.00
C GLU A 185 -1.13 27.29 -11.26
N LEU A 186 -0.84 26.10 -11.78
CA LEU A 186 0.08 25.13 -11.21
C LEU A 186 1.16 24.72 -12.23
N PHE A 187 2.30 24.29 -11.73
CA PHE A 187 3.48 24.02 -12.54
C PHE A 187 4.27 22.83 -11.99
N GLN A 188 4.79 22.02 -12.92
CA GLN A 188 5.61 20.85 -12.65
C GLN A 188 6.73 20.75 -13.69
N GLY A 189 7.96 20.50 -13.26
CA GLY A 189 9.07 20.32 -14.21
C GLY A 189 10.45 20.46 -13.59
N TYR A 190 11.47 20.09 -14.37
CA TYR A 190 12.87 20.08 -13.92
C TYR A 190 13.43 21.46 -13.58
N PHE A 191 12.80 22.54 -14.06
CA PHE A 191 13.09 23.90 -13.62
C PHE A 191 12.97 24.05 -12.09
N PHE A 192 11.98 23.38 -11.49
CA PHE A 192 11.74 23.47 -10.05
C PHE A 192 12.45 22.36 -9.27
N SER A 193 12.23 21.11 -9.65
CA SER A 193 12.85 19.95 -9.01
C SER A 193 12.77 18.73 -9.91
N LYS A 194 13.80 17.88 -9.87
CA LYS A 194 13.71 16.53 -10.41
C LYS A 194 12.91 15.62 -9.48
N PRO A 195 12.27 14.54 -9.99
CA PRO A 195 11.65 13.54 -9.14
C PRO A 195 12.64 12.96 -8.14
N VAL A 196 12.20 12.84 -6.88
CA VAL A 196 12.98 12.19 -5.82
C VAL A 196 12.53 10.75 -5.73
N ILE A 197 13.48 9.82 -5.79
CA ILE A 197 13.23 8.38 -5.70
C ILE A 197 13.34 7.92 -4.25
N LEU A 198 12.27 7.35 -3.72
CA LEU A 198 12.18 6.73 -2.39
C LEU A 198 12.18 5.21 -2.52
N LEU A 199 12.77 4.50 -1.55
CA LEU A 199 12.93 3.04 -1.54
C LEU A 199 11.91 2.38 -0.60
N SER A 200 11.07 1.49 -1.13
CA SER A 200 10.16 0.63 -0.37
C SER A 200 10.61 -0.85 -0.45
N HIS A 201 10.34 -1.62 0.60
CA HIS A 201 10.58 -3.07 0.66
C HIS A 201 9.24 -3.77 0.88
N ASP A 202 8.90 -4.73 0.03
CA ASP A 202 7.59 -5.38 0.01
C ASP A 202 7.65 -6.90 0.15
N MET A 203 6.59 -7.48 0.73
CA MET A 203 6.42 -8.89 1.07
C MET A 203 5.59 -9.65 0.01
N PRO A 204 5.85 -10.95 -0.20
CA PRO A 204 5.04 -11.83 -1.07
C PRO A 204 3.64 -12.06 -0.50
N LEU A 205 2.70 -12.55 -1.30
CA LEU A 205 1.27 -12.66 -0.96
C LEU A 205 0.79 -14.12 -1.06
N ASN A 206 -0.09 -14.58 -0.15
CA ASN A 206 -0.80 -15.86 -0.27
C ASN A 206 -2.24 -15.64 -0.77
N LEU A 207 -2.53 -16.05 -2.00
CA LEU A 207 -3.82 -15.85 -2.70
C LEU A 207 -5.05 -16.45 -1.99
N LEU A 208 -4.89 -17.57 -1.27
CA LEU A 208 -6.03 -18.29 -0.69
C LEU A 208 -6.60 -17.62 0.56
N SER A 209 -5.74 -16.98 1.35
CA SER A 209 -6.15 -16.21 2.52
C SER A 209 -7.07 -15.04 2.13
N TYR A 210 -6.79 -14.38 1.00
CA TYR A 210 -7.64 -13.29 0.49
C TYR A 210 -9.06 -13.74 0.18
N PHE A 211 -9.25 -14.88 -0.48
CA PHE A 211 -10.59 -15.35 -0.84
C PHE A 211 -11.44 -15.65 0.40
N LYS A 212 -10.86 -16.33 1.41
CA LYS A 212 -11.55 -16.62 2.67
C LYS A 212 -11.94 -15.33 3.40
N ILE A 213 -11.03 -14.35 3.47
CA ILE A 213 -11.26 -13.06 4.12
C ILE A 213 -12.31 -12.24 3.37
N ILE A 214 -12.21 -12.11 2.04
CA ILE A 214 -13.17 -11.35 1.22
C ILE A 214 -14.58 -11.94 1.35
N LYS A 215 -14.69 -13.28 1.37
CA LYS A 215 -15.99 -13.93 1.56
C LYS A 215 -16.63 -13.51 2.88
N GLU A 216 -15.93 -13.67 4.00
CA GLU A 216 -16.45 -13.30 5.32
C GLU A 216 -16.75 -11.79 5.40
N LEU A 217 -15.90 -10.94 4.83
CA LEU A 217 -16.11 -9.49 4.83
C LEU A 217 -17.33 -9.04 4.03
N ASN A 218 -17.89 -9.88 3.17
CA ASN A 218 -19.11 -9.59 2.41
C ASN A 218 -20.39 -10.10 3.08
N GLU A 219 -20.30 -10.82 4.18
CA GLU A 219 -21.46 -11.21 4.98
C GLU A 219 -22.11 -9.98 5.64
N GLU A 220 -23.41 -10.07 5.95
CA GLU A 220 -24.14 -8.96 6.61
C GLU A 220 -23.56 -8.64 8.00
N GLU A 221 -23.13 -9.68 8.72
CA GLU A 221 -22.46 -9.59 10.02
C GLU A 221 -21.11 -10.34 9.99
N PRO A 222 -20.03 -9.70 9.51
CA PRO A 222 -18.72 -10.35 9.43
C PRO A 222 -18.14 -10.66 10.80
N ARG A 223 -17.59 -11.86 10.97
CA ARG A 223 -16.93 -12.27 12.21
C ARG A 223 -15.48 -11.81 12.26
N ILE A 224 -15.20 -10.91 13.21
CA ILE A 224 -13.86 -10.32 13.40
C ILE A 224 -12.82 -11.39 13.76
N ASP A 225 -13.19 -12.37 14.58
CA ASP A 225 -12.34 -13.50 14.97
C ASP A 225 -11.95 -14.37 13.76
N TYR A 226 -12.88 -14.60 12.83
CA TYR A 226 -12.59 -15.33 11.60
C TYR A 226 -11.62 -14.56 10.70
N VAL A 227 -11.86 -13.27 10.49
CA VAL A 227 -10.95 -12.41 9.71
C VAL A 227 -9.56 -12.34 10.35
N ALA A 228 -9.51 -12.18 11.68
CA ALA A 228 -8.26 -12.17 12.44
C ALA A 228 -7.47 -13.47 12.25
N HIS A 229 -8.14 -14.61 12.37
CA HIS A 229 -7.54 -15.93 12.23
C HIS A 229 -6.87 -16.12 10.85
N HIS A 230 -7.53 -15.73 9.76
CA HIS A 230 -6.95 -15.85 8.42
C HIS A 230 -5.82 -14.85 8.15
N ILE A 231 -5.87 -13.65 8.75
CA ILE A 231 -4.76 -12.69 8.67
C ILE A 231 -3.56 -13.19 9.49
N GLU A 232 -3.78 -13.77 10.66
CA GLU A 232 -2.76 -14.38 11.53
C GLU A 232 -2.06 -15.59 10.87
N GLN A 233 -2.69 -16.20 9.87
CA GLN A 233 -2.09 -17.29 9.10
C GLN A 233 -1.26 -16.79 7.91
N ASP A 234 -1.27 -15.49 7.62
CA ASP A 234 -0.52 -14.87 6.54
C ASP A 234 0.40 -13.78 7.09
N LEU A 235 1.70 -14.08 7.11
CA LEU A 235 2.74 -13.17 7.61
C LEU A 235 2.76 -11.82 6.85
N SER A 236 2.45 -11.82 5.55
CA SER A 236 2.42 -10.60 4.74
C SER A 236 1.23 -9.73 5.09
N LEU A 237 0.06 -10.34 5.22
CA LEU A 237 -1.16 -9.65 5.65
C LEU A 237 -1.00 -9.11 7.07
N SER A 238 -0.50 -9.93 7.99
CA SER A 238 -0.20 -9.54 9.37
C SER A 238 0.73 -8.33 9.40
N TYR A 239 1.90 -8.39 8.77
CA TYR A 239 2.84 -7.26 8.73
C TYR A 239 2.22 -5.98 8.17
N LYS A 240 1.54 -6.07 7.03
CA LYS A 240 1.00 -4.89 6.34
C LYS A 240 -0.17 -4.27 7.09
N LEU A 241 -1.01 -5.08 7.75
CA LEU A 241 -2.05 -4.60 8.66
C LEU A 241 -1.45 -3.82 9.82
N LEU A 242 -0.41 -4.37 10.46
CA LEU A 242 0.26 -3.71 11.57
C LEU A 242 0.95 -2.41 11.13
N LYS A 243 1.49 -2.38 9.92
CA LYS A 243 2.07 -1.17 9.36
C LYS A 243 1.03 -0.09 9.07
N LEU A 244 -0.13 -0.48 8.54
CA LEU A 244 -1.26 0.43 8.30
C LEU A 244 -1.72 1.14 9.58
N MET A 245 -1.77 0.42 10.71
CA MET A 245 -2.08 0.96 12.03
C MET A 245 -1.16 2.11 12.48
N ASN A 246 0.09 2.12 12.00
CA ASN A 246 1.07 3.17 12.31
C ASN A 246 1.01 4.37 11.35
N SER A 247 0.15 4.33 10.33
CA SER A 247 -0.04 5.48 9.45
C SER A 247 -0.67 6.68 10.19
N PRO A 248 -0.34 7.93 9.83
CA PRO A 248 -0.84 9.12 10.50
C PRO A 248 -2.36 9.26 10.55
N ALA A 249 -3.08 8.57 9.65
CA ALA A 249 -4.55 8.56 9.60
C ALA A 249 -5.19 7.77 10.74
N PHE A 250 -4.49 6.74 11.25
CA PHE A 250 -5.02 5.84 12.28
C PHE A 250 -4.33 5.98 13.62
N ARG A 251 -3.13 6.61 13.66
CA ARG A 251 -2.20 6.73 14.80
C ARG A 251 -2.92 6.81 16.16
N PRO A 252 -3.22 5.68 16.81
CA PRO A 252 -3.67 5.72 18.18
C PRO A 252 -2.41 5.68 19.05
N SER A 253 -2.46 6.26 20.23
CA SER A 253 -1.45 6.10 21.28
C SER A 253 -1.47 4.68 21.91
N LEU A 254 -1.88 3.66 21.15
CA LEU A 254 -2.21 2.32 21.66
C LEU A 254 -1.32 1.26 21.02
N SER A 255 -0.55 0.57 21.86
CA SER A 255 0.19 -0.63 21.49
C SER A 255 -0.76 -1.84 21.38
N ILE A 256 -0.50 -2.71 20.41
CA ILE A 256 -1.31 -3.91 20.17
C ILE A 256 -0.59 -5.21 20.56
N GLN A 257 -1.39 -6.21 20.96
CA GLN A 257 -0.93 -7.55 21.36
C GLN A 257 -1.46 -8.69 20.47
N SER A 258 -2.41 -8.39 19.58
CA SER A 258 -2.98 -9.35 18.62
C SER A 258 -3.47 -8.67 17.33
N ILE A 259 -3.61 -9.45 16.26
CA ILE A 259 -4.20 -9.00 14.99
C ILE A 259 -5.68 -8.66 15.17
N GLN A 260 -6.40 -9.44 15.97
CA GLN A 260 -7.79 -9.16 16.30
C GLN A 260 -7.98 -7.76 16.90
N GLN A 261 -7.09 -7.35 17.83
CA GLN A 261 -7.11 -6.00 18.40
C GLN A 261 -6.89 -4.93 17.32
N ALA A 262 -5.99 -5.16 16.36
CA ALA A 262 -5.75 -4.24 15.25
C ALA A 262 -7.01 -4.08 14.36
N ILE A 263 -7.69 -5.18 14.04
CA ILE A 263 -8.94 -5.15 13.26
C ILE A 263 -10.05 -4.39 13.99
N VAL A 264 -10.20 -4.60 15.30
CA VAL A 264 -11.19 -3.90 16.12
C VAL A 264 -10.92 -2.38 16.14
N LEU A 265 -9.64 -1.98 16.23
CA LEU A 265 -9.25 -0.57 16.26
C LEU A 265 -9.42 0.13 14.90
N LEU A 266 -9.11 -0.55 13.79
CA LEU A 266 -9.29 0.00 12.44
C LEU A 266 -10.76 0.00 11.98
N GLY A 267 -11.50 -1.03 12.39
CA GLY A 267 -12.85 -1.30 11.91
C GLY A 267 -12.86 -2.08 10.59
N LEU A 268 -13.89 -2.90 10.43
CA LEU A 268 -14.04 -3.82 9.29
C LEU A 268 -14.16 -3.10 7.93
N THR A 269 -14.65 -1.87 7.90
CA THR A 269 -14.73 -1.07 6.67
C THR A 269 -13.33 -0.84 6.10
N GLU A 270 -12.37 -0.38 6.90
CA GLU A 270 -11.02 -0.09 6.43
C GLU A 270 -10.25 -1.37 6.08
N ILE A 271 -10.45 -2.45 6.84
CA ILE A 271 -9.91 -3.78 6.50
C ILE A 271 -10.43 -4.26 5.15
N ARG A 272 -11.74 -4.10 4.90
CA ARG A 272 -12.35 -4.46 3.62
C ARG A 272 -11.70 -3.71 2.48
N LYS A 273 -11.58 -2.38 2.58
CA LYS A 273 -10.93 -1.56 1.55
C LYS A 273 -9.53 -2.07 1.21
N TRP A 274 -8.77 -2.36 2.25
CA TRP A 274 -7.37 -2.77 2.16
C TRP A 274 -7.20 -4.16 1.55
N ILE A 275 -7.99 -5.15 2.00
CA ILE A 275 -7.98 -6.51 1.46
C ILE A 275 -8.34 -6.51 -0.02
N TYR A 276 -9.32 -5.69 -0.45
CA TYR A 276 -9.68 -5.57 -1.87
C TYR A 276 -8.56 -5.03 -2.75
N ILE A 277 -7.89 -3.94 -2.36
CA ILE A 277 -6.75 -3.42 -3.14
C ILE A 277 -5.65 -4.48 -3.26
N MET A 278 -5.37 -5.21 -2.17
CA MET A 278 -4.32 -6.22 -2.15
C MET A 278 -4.67 -7.48 -2.92
N SER A 279 -5.94 -7.89 -2.98
CA SER A 279 -6.37 -9.02 -3.81
C SER A 279 -6.21 -8.72 -5.29
N VAL A 280 -6.50 -7.49 -5.74
CA VAL A 280 -6.34 -7.12 -7.17
C VAL A 280 -4.86 -7.17 -7.58
N ARG A 281 -3.93 -6.77 -6.70
CA ARG A 281 -2.49 -6.88 -6.97
C ARG A 281 -1.99 -8.32 -7.11
N SER A 282 -2.59 -9.26 -6.37
CA SER A 282 -2.11 -10.65 -6.29
C SER A 282 -2.11 -11.39 -7.63
N PHE A 283 -2.89 -10.92 -8.62
CA PHE A 283 -2.94 -11.47 -9.98
C PHE A 283 -1.70 -11.15 -10.84
N TYR A 284 -0.84 -10.22 -10.42
CA TYR A 284 0.25 -9.68 -11.25
C TYR A 284 1.65 -10.13 -10.83
N ARG A 285 1.81 -11.02 -9.84
CA ARG A 285 3.15 -11.43 -9.35
C ARG A 285 3.52 -12.89 -9.58
N LYS A 286 4.84 -13.09 -9.77
CA LYS A 286 5.49 -14.42 -9.81
C LYS A 286 5.95 -14.85 -8.41
N ASN A 287 5.78 -16.14 -8.12
CA ASN A 287 6.26 -16.80 -6.90
C ASN A 287 7.80 -16.78 -6.83
N ASP A 288 8.35 -16.54 -5.63
CA ASP A 288 9.76 -16.71 -5.28
C ASP A 288 9.92 -17.91 -4.33
N PRO A 289 10.48 -19.05 -4.80
CA PRO A 289 10.61 -20.26 -3.99
C PRO A 289 11.46 -20.08 -2.72
N MET A 290 12.49 -19.23 -2.76
CA MET A 290 13.37 -19.02 -1.61
C MET A 290 12.66 -18.25 -0.50
N MET A 291 11.84 -17.28 -0.88
CA MET A 291 11.08 -16.46 0.06
C MET A 291 9.97 -17.27 0.75
N ASN A 292 9.38 -18.23 0.03
CA ASN A 292 8.37 -19.14 0.59
C ASN A 292 8.93 -20.00 1.72
N GLU A 293 10.17 -20.49 1.62
CA GLU A 293 10.79 -21.27 2.70
C GLU A 293 11.01 -20.43 3.97
N VAL A 294 11.39 -19.16 3.83
CA VAL A 294 11.56 -18.25 4.98
C VAL A 294 10.20 -17.95 5.64
N ILE A 295 9.14 -17.82 4.86
CA ILE A 295 7.76 -17.66 5.39
C ILE A 295 7.32 -18.93 6.11
N LYS A 296 7.52 -20.11 5.50
CA LYS A 296 7.22 -21.41 6.13
C LYS A 296 7.88 -21.50 7.51
N LEU A 297 9.17 -21.19 7.58
CA LEU A 297 9.92 -21.22 8.83
C LEU A 297 9.38 -20.23 9.87
N SER A 298 9.00 -19.04 9.43
CA SER A 298 8.39 -18.02 10.30
C SER A 298 7.04 -18.49 10.88
N LEU A 299 6.21 -19.14 10.07
CA LEU A 299 4.93 -19.72 10.49
C LEU A 299 5.12 -20.90 11.46
N ILE A 300 6.09 -21.79 11.19
CA ILE A 300 6.45 -22.88 12.11
C ILE A 300 6.84 -22.31 13.48
N ARG A 301 7.73 -21.31 13.53
CA ARG A 301 8.15 -20.66 14.77
C ARG A 301 7.01 -19.98 15.50
N ALA A 302 6.12 -19.30 14.77
CA ALA A 302 4.90 -18.71 15.32
C ALA A 302 4.07 -19.78 16.05
N LYS A 303 3.84 -20.92 15.39
CA LYS A 303 2.99 -21.97 15.91
C LYS A 303 3.61 -22.73 17.09
N ILE A 304 4.93 -22.95 17.09
CA ILE A 304 5.63 -23.52 18.24
C ILE A 304 5.52 -22.55 19.45
N CYS A 305 5.80 -21.27 19.25
CA CYS A 305 5.74 -20.28 20.33
C CYS A 305 4.32 -20.18 20.94
N GLU A 306 3.28 -20.21 20.09
CA GLU A 306 1.89 -20.26 20.54
C GLU A 306 1.58 -21.52 21.36
N GLN A 307 1.97 -22.70 20.84
CA GLN A 307 1.70 -23.98 21.51
C GLN A 307 2.40 -24.08 22.87
N ILE A 308 3.68 -23.69 22.97
CA ILE A 308 4.40 -23.64 24.23
C ILE A 308 3.65 -22.75 25.22
N ALA A 309 3.23 -21.55 24.81
CA ALA A 309 2.52 -20.63 25.67
C ALA A 309 1.20 -21.22 26.21
N VAL A 310 0.43 -21.89 25.34
CA VAL A 310 -0.82 -22.54 25.74
C VAL A 310 -0.58 -23.71 26.70
N GLN A 311 0.38 -24.59 26.40
CA GLN A 311 0.67 -25.78 27.22
C GLN A 311 1.24 -25.44 28.60
N THR A 312 1.89 -24.29 28.71
CA THR A 312 2.54 -23.82 29.95
C THR A 312 1.72 -22.77 30.70
N ASP A 313 0.44 -22.61 30.34
CA ASP A 313 -0.53 -21.70 30.96
C ASP A 313 -0.07 -20.22 30.99
N ARG A 314 0.65 -19.80 29.94
CA ARG A 314 1.08 -18.41 29.77
C ARG A 314 -0.07 -17.58 29.20
N SER A 315 -0.34 -16.44 29.83
CA SER A 315 -1.32 -15.47 29.34
C SER A 315 -0.92 -14.88 27.99
N HIS A 316 -1.91 -14.58 27.13
CA HIS A 316 -1.72 -13.90 25.84
C HIS A 316 -0.88 -14.69 24.82
N SER A 317 -1.28 -15.93 24.51
CA SER A 317 -0.63 -16.80 23.50
C SER A 317 -0.38 -16.11 22.15
N SER A 318 -1.26 -15.19 21.72
CA SER A 318 -1.09 -14.40 20.49
C SER A 318 0.20 -13.58 20.47
N SER A 319 0.68 -13.08 21.61
CA SER A 319 1.96 -12.34 21.68
C SER A 319 3.17 -13.24 21.42
N TYR A 320 3.13 -14.50 21.83
CA TYR A 320 4.15 -15.50 21.54
C TYR A 320 4.11 -15.89 20.06
N MET A 321 2.91 -16.05 19.51
CA MET A 321 2.73 -16.31 18.08
C MET A 321 3.31 -15.18 17.23
N LEU A 322 2.97 -13.92 17.53
CA LEU A 322 3.53 -12.75 16.83
C LEU A 322 5.06 -12.70 16.95
N THR A 323 5.62 -13.01 18.12
CA THR A 323 7.08 -13.04 18.32
C THR A 323 7.75 -14.09 17.42
N GLY A 324 7.19 -15.31 17.33
CA GLY A 324 7.69 -16.34 16.43
C GLY A 324 7.53 -15.97 14.95
N MET A 325 6.37 -15.39 14.59
CA MET A 325 6.04 -14.99 13.22
C MET A 325 6.97 -13.89 12.68
N PHE A 326 7.25 -12.86 13.47
CA PHE A 326 8.11 -11.74 13.07
C PHE A 326 9.61 -12.00 13.25
N SER A 327 10.00 -13.19 13.72
CA SER A 327 11.40 -13.53 14.03
C SER A 327 12.36 -13.48 12.84
N MET A 328 11.87 -13.54 11.60
CA MET A 328 12.66 -13.51 10.36
C MET A 328 12.28 -12.34 9.43
N ILE A 329 11.54 -11.34 9.94
CA ILE A 329 11.01 -10.26 9.11
C ILE A 329 12.10 -9.37 8.52
N ASP A 330 13.21 -9.21 9.23
CA ASP A 330 14.43 -8.53 8.77
C ASP A 330 15.07 -9.20 7.56
N THR A 331 15.08 -10.54 7.55
CA THR A 331 15.57 -11.37 6.44
C THR A 331 14.68 -11.22 5.22
N LEU A 332 13.35 -11.17 5.40
CA LEU A 332 12.37 -11.02 4.32
C LEU A 332 12.37 -9.60 3.73
N LEU A 333 12.54 -8.57 4.56
CA LEU A 333 12.52 -7.17 4.12
C LEU A 333 13.90 -6.62 3.73
N HIS A 334 14.99 -7.32 4.08
CA HIS A 334 16.37 -6.84 3.93
C HIS A 334 16.60 -5.48 4.59
N ARG A 335 16.08 -5.31 5.82
CA ARG A 335 16.20 -4.10 6.66
C ARG A 335 16.69 -4.49 8.06
N GLU A 336 17.24 -3.54 8.80
CA GLU A 336 17.58 -3.78 10.20
C GLU A 336 16.30 -3.99 11.03
N MET A 337 16.31 -5.00 11.92
CA MET A 337 15.18 -5.34 12.78
C MET A 337 14.67 -4.12 13.56
N LYS A 338 15.60 -3.31 14.09
CA LYS A 338 15.26 -2.11 14.86
C LYS A 338 14.38 -1.13 14.07
N ASP A 339 14.77 -0.82 12.84
CA ASP A 339 14.01 0.10 11.97
C ASP A 339 12.62 -0.47 11.63
N ILE A 340 12.50 -1.79 11.49
CA ILE A 340 11.21 -2.45 11.24
C ILE A 340 10.32 -2.35 12.48
N LEU A 341 10.87 -2.57 13.68
CA LEU A 341 10.09 -2.54 14.93
C LEU A 341 9.63 -1.12 15.30
N ASP A 342 10.38 -0.09 14.93
CA ASP A 342 9.96 1.31 15.09
C ASP A 342 8.71 1.61 14.22
N ASP A 343 8.62 1.00 13.04
CA ASP A 343 7.48 1.11 12.13
C ASP A 343 6.26 0.27 12.56
N LEU A 344 6.34 -0.56 13.61
CA LEU A 344 5.24 -1.45 14.04
C LEU A 344 4.64 -1.06 15.40
N PRO A 345 3.30 -1.08 15.57
CA PRO A 345 2.59 -0.72 16.81
C PRO A 345 2.59 -1.85 17.86
N LEU A 346 3.60 -2.72 17.84
CA LEU A 346 3.72 -3.85 18.77
C LEU A 346 3.99 -3.37 20.21
N THR A 347 3.57 -4.15 21.20
CA THR A 347 3.94 -3.89 22.60
C THR A 347 5.45 -3.99 22.84
N GLN A 348 5.95 -3.26 23.84
CA GLN A 348 7.37 -3.25 24.20
C GLN A 348 7.95 -4.65 24.45
N PRO A 349 7.29 -5.58 25.17
CA PRO A 349 7.81 -6.94 25.35
C PRO A 349 8.07 -7.69 24.03
N ILE A 350 7.21 -7.53 23.02
CA ILE A 350 7.41 -8.15 21.70
C ILE A 350 8.62 -7.49 21.00
N LYS A 351 8.71 -6.16 21.03
CA LYS A 351 9.84 -5.43 20.45
C LYS A 351 11.17 -5.78 21.13
N ASP A 352 11.17 -5.90 22.45
CA ASP A 352 12.31 -6.31 23.26
C ASP A 352 12.78 -7.71 22.87
N ALA A 353 11.86 -8.67 22.76
CA ALA A 353 12.19 -10.04 22.38
C ALA A 353 12.80 -10.12 20.97
N LEU A 354 12.19 -9.45 19.99
CA LEU A 354 12.68 -9.40 18.61
C LEU A 354 14.01 -8.63 18.48
N SER A 355 14.30 -7.71 19.40
CA SER A 355 15.57 -6.99 19.48
C SER A 355 16.67 -7.74 20.26
N GLY A 356 16.34 -8.87 20.89
CA GLY A 356 17.26 -9.69 21.68
C GLY A 356 17.38 -9.32 23.16
N THR A 357 16.51 -8.46 23.67
CA THR A 357 16.41 -8.15 25.11
C THR A 357 15.72 -9.30 25.85
N GLU A 358 16.31 -9.78 26.94
CA GLU A 358 15.79 -10.91 27.70
C GLU A 358 14.42 -10.63 28.33
N ASN A 359 13.45 -11.48 28.00
CA ASN A 359 12.13 -11.56 28.61
C ASN A 359 11.52 -12.96 28.34
N ASP A 360 10.33 -13.24 28.85
CA ASP A 360 9.68 -14.56 28.70
C ASP A 360 9.35 -14.89 27.22
N LEU A 361 9.00 -13.89 26.41
CA LEU A 361 8.77 -14.08 24.97
C LEU A 361 10.04 -14.53 24.24
N LEU A 362 11.19 -13.95 24.58
CA LEU A 362 12.49 -14.36 24.05
C LEU A 362 12.90 -15.76 24.54
N ALA A 363 12.58 -16.11 25.79
CA ALA A 363 12.83 -17.46 26.31
C ALA A 363 12.07 -18.53 25.52
N VAL A 364 10.77 -18.32 25.30
CA VAL A 364 9.92 -19.20 24.48
C VAL A 364 10.42 -19.28 23.04
N PHE A 365 10.80 -18.14 22.43
CA PHE A 365 11.39 -18.12 21.09
C PHE A 365 12.74 -18.87 21.02
N LYS A 366 13.58 -18.77 22.04
CA LYS A 366 14.83 -19.55 22.11
C LYS A 366 14.54 -21.05 22.19
N TRP A 367 13.52 -21.46 22.94
CA TRP A 367 13.07 -22.86 22.97
C TRP A 367 12.55 -23.32 21.61
N SER A 368 11.76 -22.50 20.91
CA SER A 368 11.30 -22.86 19.56
C SER A 368 12.46 -23.11 18.59
N ARG A 369 13.55 -22.33 18.71
CA ARG A 369 14.76 -22.54 17.91
C ARG A 369 15.53 -23.80 18.29
N LYS A 370 15.55 -24.17 19.57
CA LYS A 370 16.15 -25.44 20.03
C LYS A 370 15.37 -26.64 19.49
N ILE A 371 14.04 -26.60 19.56
CA ILE A 371 13.16 -27.61 18.99
C ILE A 371 13.41 -27.78 17.48
N GLU A 372 13.53 -26.68 16.74
CA GLU A 372 13.86 -26.68 15.29
C GLU A 372 15.21 -27.35 14.99
N LEU A 373 16.19 -27.25 15.91
CA LEU A 373 17.50 -27.90 15.79
C LEU A 373 17.49 -29.37 16.26
N GLY A 374 16.35 -29.90 16.71
CA GLY A 374 16.22 -31.25 17.26
C GLY A 374 16.65 -31.37 18.72
N GLU A 375 16.82 -30.26 19.44
CA GLU A 375 17.07 -30.22 20.88
C GLU A 375 15.75 -30.14 21.65
N TYR A 376 15.21 -31.30 22.06
CA TYR A 376 13.92 -31.40 22.74
C TYR A 376 14.00 -31.37 24.27
N ASP A 377 15.19 -31.58 24.85
CA ASP A 377 15.40 -31.46 26.30
C ASP A 377 15.43 -29.98 26.72
N LEU A 378 14.31 -29.52 27.26
CA LEU A 378 14.04 -28.12 27.57
C LEU A 378 13.51 -27.98 29.01
N PRO A 379 14.35 -28.21 30.04
CA PRO A 379 13.90 -28.32 31.43
C PRO A 379 13.27 -27.02 31.96
N GLU A 380 13.66 -25.87 31.41
CA GLU A 380 13.11 -24.55 31.78
C GLU A 380 11.78 -24.23 31.09
N SER A 381 11.41 -25.00 30.05
CA SER A 381 10.20 -24.73 29.27
C SER A 381 8.92 -25.17 29.96
N GLY A 382 9.01 -26.17 30.84
CA GLY A 382 7.85 -26.84 31.44
C GLY A 382 7.26 -27.94 30.55
N LEU A 383 7.89 -28.27 29.42
CA LEU A 383 7.52 -29.34 28.52
C LEU A 383 8.42 -30.58 28.69
N SER A 384 7.84 -31.75 28.46
CA SER A 384 8.58 -32.98 28.20
C SER A 384 9.17 -33.01 26.79
N GLU A 385 10.16 -33.88 26.55
CA GLU A 385 10.73 -34.07 25.20
C GLU A 385 9.67 -34.49 24.17
N GLU A 386 8.68 -35.30 24.57
CA GLU A 386 7.57 -35.73 23.71
C GLU A 386 6.66 -34.55 23.35
N GLU A 387 6.29 -33.71 24.33
CA GLU A 387 5.48 -32.51 24.07
C GLU A 387 6.21 -31.49 23.19
N ALA A 388 7.53 -31.33 23.38
CA ALA A 388 8.36 -30.46 22.55
C ALA A 388 8.46 -30.98 21.10
N TYR A 389 8.59 -32.29 20.92
CA TYR A 389 8.56 -32.94 19.61
C TYR A 389 7.20 -32.80 18.93
N ASP A 390 6.11 -33.03 19.65
CA ASP A 390 4.74 -32.89 19.12
C ASP A 390 4.46 -31.45 18.70
N CYS A 391 4.91 -30.46 19.47
CA CYS A 391 4.84 -29.04 19.09
C CYS A 391 5.48 -28.80 17.72
N TYR A 392 6.62 -29.42 17.44
CA TYR A 392 7.34 -29.26 16.18
C TYR A 392 6.57 -29.88 15.00
N ILE A 393 6.20 -31.15 15.13
CA ILE A 393 5.51 -31.90 14.08
C ILE A 393 4.15 -31.26 13.76
N ASN A 394 3.37 -30.90 14.77
CA ASN A 394 2.10 -30.20 14.59
C ASN A 394 2.29 -28.86 13.87
N SER A 395 3.36 -28.12 14.19
CA SER A 395 3.66 -26.83 13.55
C SER A 395 4.07 -26.97 12.09
N ILE A 396 4.84 -28.01 11.74
CA ILE A 396 5.21 -28.30 10.34
C ILE A 396 3.95 -28.61 9.53
N HIS A 397 3.14 -29.57 9.98
CA HIS A 397 1.91 -29.95 9.27
C HIS A 397 0.94 -28.78 9.13
N TRP A 398 0.79 -27.97 10.18
CA TRP A 398 -0.02 -26.76 10.14
C TRP A 398 0.49 -25.76 9.10
N ALA A 399 1.79 -25.47 9.05
CA ALA A 399 2.37 -24.55 8.09
C ALA A 399 2.32 -25.08 6.64
N GLU A 400 2.47 -26.39 6.44
CA GLU A 400 2.38 -27.03 5.13
C GLU A 400 0.96 -26.94 4.55
N ASN A 401 -0.05 -27.30 5.34
CA ASN A 401 -1.45 -27.20 4.92
C ASN A 401 -1.83 -25.76 4.53
N LEU A 402 -1.32 -24.77 5.26
CA LEU A 402 -1.53 -23.35 4.97
C LEU A 402 -0.91 -22.89 3.65
N MET A 403 0.25 -23.45 3.28
CA MET A 403 0.94 -23.09 2.04
C MET A 403 0.40 -23.87 0.82
N GLU A 404 -0.08 -25.09 1.01
CA GLU A 404 -0.66 -25.93 -0.05
C GLU A 404 -2.13 -25.59 -0.36
N GLY A 405 -2.82 -24.90 0.57
CA GLY A 405 -4.17 -24.41 0.34
C GLY A 405 -5.29 -25.41 0.58
N THR A 406 -4.97 -26.52 1.24
CA THR A 406 -5.86 -27.63 1.53
C THR A 406 -6.45 -27.48 2.93
N GLU A 407 -7.61 -26.80 3.00
CA GLU A 407 -8.58 -26.93 4.10
C GLU A 407 -9.97 -27.24 3.55
#